data_AF-A0A3B0FBU8-F1
#
_entry.id   AF-A0A3B0FBU8-F1
#
_cell.length_a   1.000
_cell.length_b   1.000
_cell.length_c   1.000
_cell.angle_alpha   90.00
_cell.angle_beta   90.00
_cell.angle_gamma   90.00
#
_symmetry.space_group_name_H-M   'P 1'
#
loop_
_entity.id
_entity.type
_entity.pdbx_description
1 polymer ?
#
loop_
_entity_poly.entity_id
_entity_poly.type
_entity_poly.pdbx_seq_one_letter_code
_entity_poly.pdbx_strand_id
1 'polypeptide(L)' 'MSAASPERRYVHTPRNTPVKPAARKATPAEHRVQVAAARLRVTLDQRLGRETPARTKALAKEPI' A
#
# COMPACT_ATOMS: atom_id res chain seq x y z
N MET A 1 21.83 -14.24 44.39
CA MET A 1 21.79 -13.40 43.17
C MET A 1 21.37 -14.28 42.02
N SER A 2 20.08 -14.25 41.62
CA SER A 2 19.54 -15.04 40.51
C SER A 2 19.05 -14.09 39.42
N ALA A 3 19.57 -14.28 38.20
CA ALA A 3 19.27 -13.44 37.05
C ALA A 3 17.80 -13.56 36.64
N ALA A 4 17.02 -12.52 36.93
CA ALA A 4 15.69 -12.36 36.36
C ALA A 4 15.85 -11.99 34.88
N SER A 5 15.55 -12.94 33.99
CA SER A 5 15.34 -12.65 32.57
C SER A 5 13.99 -11.95 32.45
N PRO A 6 13.90 -10.67 32.02
CA PRO A 6 12.60 -10.11 31.71
C PRO A 6 12.16 -10.72 30.39
N GLU A 7 11.05 -11.47 30.43
CA GLU A 7 10.25 -11.84 29.27
C GLU A 7 10.21 -10.67 28.28
N ARG A 8 10.79 -10.87 27.10
CA ARG A 8 10.45 -10.05 25.94
C ARG A 8 8.99 -10.33 25.64
N ARG A 9 8.09 -9.54 26.24
CA ARG A 9 6.71 -9.41 25.80
C ARG A 9 6.76 -9.04 24.32
N TYR A 10 6.56 -10.03 23.47
CA TYR A 10 6.37 -9.83 22.04
C TYR A 10 4.98 -9.21 21.90
N VAL A 11 4.92 -7.89 22.12
CA VAL A 11 3.72 -7.11 21.85
C VAL A 11 3.55 -7.15 20.33
N HIS A 12 2.63 -8.00 19.87
CA HIS A 12 2.12 -7.94 18.52
C HIS A 12 1.52 -6.55 18.31
N THR A 13 2.34 -5.66 17.74
CA THR A 13 1.82 -4.42 17.16
C THR A 13 1.00 -4.82 15.94
N PRO A 14 -0.31 -4.50 15.88
CA PRO A 14 -1.09 -4.78 14.69
C PRO A 14 -0.49 -4.00 13.53
N ARG A 15 -0.09 -4.75 12.50
CA ARG A 15 0.52 -4.28 11.26
C ARG A 15 -0.51 -3.55 10.41
N ASN A 16 -0.99 -2.40 10.87
CA ASN A 16 -1.84 -1.55 10.05
C ASN A 16 -1.78 -0.08 10.49
N THR A 17 -0.58 0.50 10.49
CA THR A 17 -0.46 1.94 10.31
C THR A 17 -0.53 2.21 8.80
N PRO A 18 -1.53 2.94 8.30
CA PRO A 18 -1.48 3.46 6.95
C PRO A 18 -0.33 4.46 6.94
N VAL A 19 0.85 4.01 6.53
CA VAL A 19 1.95 4.89 6.19
C VAL A 19 1.43 5.71 5.02
N LYS A 20 0.88 6.90 5.30
CA LYS A 20 0.76 7.96 4.29
C LYS A 20 2.16 8.03 3.68
N PRO A 21 2.35 7.70 2.39
CA PRO A 21 3.66 7.86 1.81
C PRO A 21 3.95 9.36 1.88
N ALA A 22 4.83 9.73 2.81
CA ALA A 22 5.50 11.00 2.78
C ALA A 22 6.04 11.14 1.36
N ALA A 23 5.83 12.30 0.73
CA ALA A 23 6.13 12.60 -0.66
C ALA A 23 7.64 12.56 -0.98
N ARG A 24 8.31 11.46 -0.67
CA ARG A 24 9.58 11.08 -1.26
C ARG A 24 9.24 10.73 -2.71
N LYS A 25 9.95 11.34 -3.65
CA LYS A 25 9.78 11.07 -5.08
C LYS A 25 9.82 9.55 -5.27
N ALA A 26 8.67 8.98 -5.66
CA ALA A 26 8.53 7.54 -5.82
C ALA A 26 9.61 7.09 -6.81
N THR A 27 10.39 6.08 -6.42
CA THR A 27 11.36 5.49 -7.33
C THR A 27 10.62 4.96 -8.57
N PRO A 28 11.27 4.87 -9.74
CA PRO A 28 10.63 4.32 -10.94
C PRO A 28 10.00 2.94 -10.71
N ALA A 29 10.58 2.11 -9.83
CA ALA A 29 10.01 0.82 -9.44
C ALA A 29 8.69 0.98 -8.66
N GLU A 30 8.63 1.89 -7.69
CA GLU A 30 7.40 2.18 -6.94
C GLU A 30 6.31 2.76 -7.84
N HIS A 31 6.67 3.58 -8.82
CA HIS A 31 5.75 4.12 -9.82
C HIS A 31 5.05 2.99 -10.60
N ARG A 32 5.82 2.01 -11.08
CA ARG A 32 5.27 0.84 -11.80
C ARG A 32 4.30 0.03 -10.95
N VAL A 33 4.61 -0.14 -9.66
CA VAL A 33 3.73 -0.82 -8.70
C VAL A 33 2.44 -0.03 -8.50
N GLN A 34 2.50 1.30 -8.43
CA GLN A 34 1.32 2.16 -8.32
C GLN A 34 0.44 2.07 -9.58
N VAL A 35 1.04 2.08 -10.77
CA VAL A 35 0.31 1.88 -12.04
C VAL A 35 -0.37 0.51 -12.08
N ALA A 36 0.35 -0.55 -11.68
CA ALA A 36 -0.21 -1.91 -11.62
C ALA A 36 -1.39 -2.01 -10.63
N ALA A 37 -1.22 -1.46 -9.42
CA ALA A 37 -2.28 -1.43 -8.41
C ALA A 37 -3.50 -0.62 -8.89
N ALA A 38 -3.28 0.50 -9.58
CA ALA A 38 -4.33 1.31 -10.15
C ALA A 38 -5.11 0.54 -11.24
N ARG A 39 -4.42 -0.16 -12.14
CA ARG A 39 -5.05 -1.00 -13.19
C ARG A 39 -5.90 -2.13 -12.58
N LEU A 40 -5.39 -2.79 -11.54
CA LEU A 40 -6.14 -3.83 -10.83
C LEU A 40 -7.42 -3.27 -10.22
N ARG A 41 -7.33 -2.11 -9.55
CA ARG A 41 -8.49 -1.47 -8.95
C ARG A 41 -9.54 -1.05 -9.98
N VAL A 42 -9.12 -0.47 -11.10
CA VAL A 42 -10.04 -0.15 -12.22
C VAL A 42 -10.79 -1.40 -12.68
N THR A 43 -10.08 -2.49 -12.89
CA THR A 43 -10.67 -3.76 -13.37
C THR A 43 -11.67 -4.33 -12.36
N LEU A 44 -11.33 -4.31 -11.07
CA LEU A 44 -12.22 -4.80 -10.01
C LEU A 44 -13.45 -3.91 -9.85
N ASP A 45 -13.28 -2.59 -9.85
CA ASP A 45 -14.38 -1.64 -9.73
C ASP A 45 -15.36 -1.80 -10.92
N GLN A 46 -14.85 -1.97 -12.16
CA GLN A 46 -15.68 -2.30 -13.33
C GLN A 46 -16.47 -3.60 -13.15
N ARG A 47 -15.81 -4.66 -12.65
CA ARG A 47 -16.48 -5.95 -12.40
C ARG A 47 -17.54 -5.87 -11.30
N LEU A 48 -17.33 -5.01 -10.32
CA LEU A 48 -18.26 -4.79 -9.21
C LEU A 48 -19.33 -3.73 -9.53
N GLY A 49 -19.32 -3.13 -10.73
CA GLY A 49 -20.22 -2.04 -11.10
C GLY A 49 -20.02 -0.76 -10.27
N ARG A 50 -18.83 -0.58 -9.69
CA ARG A 50 -18.46 0.58 -8.87
C ARG A 50 -17.72 1.61 -9.71
N GLU A 51 -17.95 2.88 -9.45
CA GLU A 51 -17.18 3.94 -10.10
C GLU A 51 -15.74 3.96 -9.56
N THR A 52 -14.77 3.77 -10.47
CA THR A 52 -13.36 3.98 -10.13
C THR A 52 -13.04 5.48 -10.05
N PRO A 53 -12.36 5.94 -8.99
CA PRO A 53 -11.92 7.33 -8.86
C PRO A 53 -11.08 7.81 -10.05
N ALA A 54 -11.31 9.04 -10.51
CA ALA A 54 -10.62 9.62 -11.66
C ALA A 54 -9.09 9.62 -11.53
N ARG A 55 -8.57 9.86 -10.32
CA ARG A 55 -7.12 9.79 -10.01
C ARG A 55 -6.52 8.41 -10.27
N THR A 56 -7.26 7.36 -9.95
CA THR A 56 -6.82 5.96 -10.19
C THR A 56 -6.89 5.61 -11.67
N LYS A 57 -7.90 6.10 -12.40
CA LYS A 57 -7.99 5.94 -13.86
C LYS A 57 -6.82 6.63 -14.58
N ALA A 58 -6.38 7.79 -14.09
CA ALA A 58 -5.22 8.50 -14.64
C ALA A 58 -3.92 7.70 -14.44
N LEU A 59 -3.66 7.27 -13.19
CA LEU A 59 -2.49 6.44 -12.86
C LEU A 59 -2.48 5.12 -13.65
N ALA A 60 -3.63 4.49 -13.86
CA ALA A 60 -3.70 3.25 -14.64
C ALA A 60 -3.30 3.42 -16.12
N LYS A 61 -3.45 4.63 -16.68
CA LYS A 61 -3.10 4.95 -18.07
C LYS A 61 -1.62 5.32 -18.25
N GLU A 62 -0.86 5.51 -17.18
CA GLU A 62 0.55 5.85 -17.29
C GLU A 62 1.37 4.67 -17.86
N PRO A 63 2.37 4.95 -18.71
CA PRO A 63 3.31 3.93 -19.20
C PRO A 63 4.26 3.46 -18.08
N ILE A 64 4.68 2.19 -18.17
CA ILE A 64 5.57 1.47 -17.22
C ILE A 64 6.99 1.40 -17.76
#